data_AF-A0A967WVI9-F1
#
_entry.id   AF-A0A967WVI9-F1
#
_cell.length_a   1.000
_cell.length_b   1.000
_cell.length_c   1.000
_cell.angle_alpha   90.00
_cell.angle_beta   90.00
_cell.angle_gamma   90.00
#
_symmetry.space_group_name_H-M   'P 1'
#
loop_
_entity.id
_entity.type
_entity.pdbx_description
1 polymer ?
#
loop_
_entity_poly.entity_id
_entity_poly.type
_entity_poly.pdbx_seq_one_letter_code
_entity_poly.pdbx_strand_id
1 'polypeptide(L)' 'GNRFFVWDLDTADTLVDAPMADCAGVGVVDDGFAVTSGQGRCRYFAHRDGKLQSRWLDLPGGWWDNHLRLG' A
#
# COMPACT_ATOMS: atom_id res chain seq x y z
N GLY A 1 7.75 13.97 5.22
CA GLY A 1 6.76 13.46 4.24
C GLY A 1 6.31 12.09 4.68
N ASN A 2 5.12 11.66 4.27
CA ASN A 2 4.55 10.37 4.69
C ASN A 2 5.33 9.21 4.05
N ARG A 3 5.32 8.04 4.69
CA ARG A 3 6.00 6.84 4.21
C ARG A 3 5.15 5.61 4.46
N PHE A 4 5.29 4.63 3.58
CA PHE A 4 4.69 3.31 3.73
C PHE A 4 5.80 2.29 4.04
N PHE A 5 5.61 1.53 5.11
CA PHE A 5 6.54 0.51 5.56
C PHE A 5 5.89 -0.87 5.60
N VAL A 6 6.65 -1.88 5.20
CA VAL A 6 6.36 -3.30 5.46
C VAL A 6 7.62 -3.88 6.08
N TRP A 7 7.45 -4.66 7.15
CA TRP A 7 8.55 -5.33 7.82
C TRP A 7 8.21 -6.79 8.08
N ASP A 8 9.26 -7.60 8.19
CA ASP A 8 9.15 -8.98 8.65
C ASP A 8 8.81 -8.99 10.16
N LEU A 9 7.80 -9.76 10.56
CA LEU A 9 7.33 -9.76 11.95
C LEU A 9 8.26 -10.51 12.91
N ASP A 10 9.07 -11.43 12.39
CA ASP A 10 9.96 -12.26 13.19
C ASP A 10 11.34 -11.61 13.37
N THR A 11 11.86 -10.99 12.30
CA THR A 11 13.20 -10.36 12.32
C THR A 11 13.17 -8.84 12.54
N ALA A 12 12.02 -8.20 12.37
CA ALA A 12 11.85 -6.75 12.31
C ALA A 12 12.59 -6.06 11.15
N ASP A 13 13.09 -6.83 10.17
CA ASP A 13 13.75 -6.25 8.99
C ASP A 13 12.73 -5.51 8.12
N THR A 14 13.12 -4.33 7.63
CA THR A 14 12.28 -3.55 6.71
C THR A 14 12.36 -4.14 5.30
N LEU A 15 11.22 -4.61 4.80
CA LEU A 15 11.06 -5.18 3.45
C LEU A 15 10.63 -4.14 2.42
N VAL A 16 9.86 -3.13 2.85
CA VAL A 16 9.39 -2.03 2.01
C VAL A 16 9.58 -0.73 2.75
N ASP A 17 10.16 0.24 2.06
CA ASP A 17 10.20 1.62 2.49
C ASP A 17 9.96 2.53 1.28
N ALA A 18 8.74 3.08 1.19
CA ALA A 18 8.32 3.86 0.04
C ALA A 18 7.83 5.27 0.45
N PRO A 19 8.32 6.34 -0.20
CA PRO A 19 7.84 7.69 0.06
C PRO A 19 6.40 7.87 -0.46
N MET A 20 5.56 8.50 0.35
CA MET A 20 4.17 8.83 0.02
C MET A 20 3.95 10.34 0.06
N ALA A 21 3.27 10.87 -0.95
CA ALA A 21 2.87 12.28 -0.97
C ALA A 21 1.81 12.56 0.11
N ASP A 22 0.93 11.59 0.36
CA ASP A 22 -0.09 11.57 1.41
C ASP A 22 -0.56 10.11 1.60
N CYS A 23 -1.11 9.72 2.75
CA CYS A 23 -1.63 8.37 2.97
C CYS A 23 -2.94 8.40 3.76
N ALA A 24 -3.92 7.63 3.29
CA ALA A 24 -5.24 7.56 3.91
C ALA A 24 -5.45 6.18 4.58
N GLY A 25 -5.05 5.08 3.96
CA GLY A 25 -5.16 3.75 4.57
C GLY A 25 -4.32 2.67 3.90
N VAL A 26 -4.16 1.55 4.61
CA VAL A 26 -3.50 0.33 4.12
C VAL A 26 -4.47 -0.82 4.28
N GLY A 27 -4.67 -1.57 3.20
CA GLY A 27 -5.50 -2.77 3.16
C GLY A 27 -4.72 -3.99 2.77
N VAL A 28 -4.93 -5.10 3.47
CA VAL A 28 -4.42 -6.40 3.03
C VAL A 28 -5.30 -6.88 1.87
N VAL A 29 -4.64 -7.33 0.81
CA VAL A 29 -5.24 -8.02 -0.34
C VAL A 29 -4.44 -9.29 -0.59
N ASP A 30 -4.98 -10.24 -1.36
CA ASP A 30 -4.45 -11.61 -1.53
C ASP A 30 -2.94 -11.75 -1.34
N ASP A 31 -2.14 -11.08 -2.17
CA ASP A 31 -0.69 -11.22 -2.17
C ASP A 31 0.05 -9.91 -1.84
N GLY A 32 -0.58 -9.01 -1.08
CA GLY A 32 0.07 -7.76 -0.72
C GLY A 32 -0.84 -6.73 -0.07
N PHE A 33 -0.63 -5.46 -0.44
CA PHE A 33 -1.23 -4.31 0.21
C PHE A 33 -1.75 -3.31 -0.82
N ALA A 34 -2.99 -2.88 -0.64
CA ALA A 34 -3.54 -1.71 -1.30
C ALA A 34 -3.34 -0.49 -0.40
N VAL A 35 -2.62 0.53 -0.89
CA VAL A 35 -2.31 1.74 -0.14
C VAL A 35 -2.96 2.92 -0.82
N THR A 36 -3.87 3.60 -0.11
CA THR A 36 -4.55 4.79 -0.62
C THR A 36 -3.79 6.05 -0.22
N SER A 37 -3.71 6.99 -1.15
CA SER A 37 -3.26 8.36 -0.90
C SER A 37 -4.46 9.27 -0.97
N GLY A 38 -4.63 10.16 0.02
CA GLY A 38 -5.74 11.12 0.08
C GLY A 38 -5.88 12.04 -1.14
N GLN A 39 -4.92 11.99 -2.07
CA GLN A 39 -4.87 12.71 -3.34
C GLN A 39 -5.55 11.98 -4.52
N GLY A 40 -6.35 10.94 -4.25
CA GLY A 40 -7.17 10.28 -5.26
C GLY A 40 -6.46 9.20 -6.07
N ARG A 41 -5.50 8.48 -5.46
CA ARG A 41 -4.83 7.34 -6.08
C ARG A 41 -4.63 6.21 -5.08
N CYS A 42 -4.70 4.98 -5.57
CA CYS A 42 -4.35 3.78 -4.80
C CYS A 42 -3.17 3.06 -5.48
N ARG A 43 -2.24 2.53 -4.69
CA ARG A 43 -1.08 1.79 -5.17
C ARG A 43 -1.06 0.41 -4.53
N TYR A 44 -0.92 -0.61 -5.37
CA TYR A 44 -0.64 -1.96 -4.91
C TYR A 44 0.85 -2.11 -4.61
N PHE A 45 1.15 -2.78 -3.50
CA PHE A 45 2.49 -3.21 -3.10
C PHE A 45 2.47 -4.69 -2.80
N ALA A 46 3.47 -5.42 -3.27
CA ALA A 46 3.70 -6.81 -2.89
C ALA A 46 5.19 -7.06 -2.73
N HIS A 47 5.55 -7.92 -1.80
CA HIS A 47 6.91 -8.42 -1.67
C HIS A 47 6.91 -9.89 -2.07
N ARG A 48 7.45 -10.21 -3.26
CA ARG A 48 7.54 -11.57 -3.79
C ARG A 48 8.98 -11.85 -4.22
N ASP A 49 9.49 -13.02 -3.88
CA ASP A 49 10.85 -13.47 -4.24
C ASP A 49 11.95 -12.46 -3.86
N GLY A 50 11.81 -11.83 -2.69
CA GLY A 50 12.75 -10.81 -2.21
C GLY A 50 12.70 -9.48 -2.97
N LYS A 51 11.66 -9.26 -3.79
CA LYS A 51 11.51 -8.05 -4.61
C LYS A 51 10.20 -7.35 -4.31
N LEU A 52 10.28 -6.04 -4.12
CA LEU A 52 9.14 -5.16 -4.07
C LEU A 52 8.56 -4.96 -5.47
N GLN A 53 7.32 -5.37 -5.66
CA GLN A 53 6.50 -5.04 -6.82
C GLN A 53 5.51 -3.94 -6.43
N SER A 54 5.32 -2.97 -7.32
CA SER A 54 4.30 -1.95 -7.10
C SER A 54 3.71 -1.43 -8.40
N ARG A 55 2.41 -1.11 -8.37
CA ARG A 55 1.70 -0.51 -9.50
C ARG A 55 0.57 0.36 -9.01
N TRP A 56 0.30 1.45 -9.72
CA TRP A 56 -0.92 2.22 -9.50
C TRP A 56 -2.13 1.37 -9.87
N LEU A 57 -3.17 1.42 -9.05
CA LEU A 57 -4.45 0.79 -9.35
C LEU A 57 -5.29 1.76 -10.17
N ASP A 58 -5.90 1.23 -11.23
CA ASP A 58 -6.89 1.93 -12.03
C ASP A 58 -8.27 1.65 -11.40
N LEU A 59 -8.76 2.56 -10.56
CA LEU A 59 -10.05 2.44 -9.90
C LEU A 59 -11.01 3.53 -10.40
N PRO A 60 -12.33 3.34 -10.27
CA PRO A 60 -13.28 4.40 -10.55
C PRO A 60 -13.12 5.58 -9.56
N GLY A 61 -13.47 6.79 -9.99
CA GLY A 61 -13.47 7.96 -9.11
C GLY A 61 -14.29 7.75 -7.83
N GLY A 62 -13.71 8.12 -6.67
CA GLY A 62 -14.37 7.99 -5.35
C GLY A 62 -13.98 6.75 -4.56
N TRP A 63 -13.26 5.79 -5.15
CA TRP A 63 -12.81 4.55 -4.48
C TRP A 63 -11.42 4.66 -3.84
N TRP A 64 -10.96 5.88 -3.60
CA TRP A 64 -9.64 6.21 -3.03
C TRP A 64 -9.72 6.67 -1.58
N ASP A 65 -10.93 6.75 -1.03
CA ASP A 65 -11.12 7.29 0.31
C ASP A 65 -10.51 6.38 1.38
N ASN A 66 -10.27 6.96 2.56
CA ASN A 66 -9.64 6.32 3.72
C ASN A 66 -10.44 5.11 4.24
N HIS A 67 -11.72 4.98 3.87
CA HIS A 67 -12.61 3.96 4.40
C HIS A 67 -12.52 2.67 3.59
N LEU A 68 -11.32 2.09 3.54
CA LEU A 68 -11.13 0.75 3.02
C LEU A 68 -12.14 -0.21 3.67
N ARG A 69 -13.03 -0.77 2.86
CA ARG A 69 -13.92 -1.86 3.27
C ARG A 69 -13.36 -3.16 2.74
N LEU A 70 -12.92 -4.03 3.64
CA LEU A 70 -12.68 -5.44 3.34
C LEU A 70 -14.04 -6.13 3.42
N GLY A 71 -14.59 -6.49 2.26
CA GLY A 71 -15.80 -7.30 2.13
C GLY A 71 -15.45 -8.77 1.99
#